data_AF-A0A7I8CTI9-F1
#
_entry.id   AF-A0A7I8CTI9-F1
#
_cell.length_a   1.000
_cell.length_b   1.000
_cell.length_c   1.000
_cell.angle_alpha   90.00
_cell.angle_beta   90.00
_cell.angle_gamma   90.00
#
_symmetry.space_group_name_H-M   'P 1'
#
loop_
_entity.id
_entity.type
_entity.pdbx_description
1 polymer ?
#
loop_
_entity_poly.entity_id
_entity_poly.type
_entity_poly.pdbx_seq_one_letter_code
_entity_poly.pdbx_strand_id
1 'polypeptide(L)'
;MTSGTLISVTIEYFRNARYRKRHQVESHRTPRYRVRFELHGQPPVEAVVGPNPTQYLVADIRGSGPGDFVEVQLSNDGEDIVKWVNRTREELWNALIETGKCDRSGLES
;
A
#
# COMPACT_ATOMS: atom_id res chain seq x y z
N MET A 1 -5.50 13.31 -0.55
CA MET A 1 -5.09 12.24 0.36
C MET A 1 -6.30 11.88 1.19
N THR A 2 -6.64 10.61 1.25
CA THR A 2 -7.85 10.09 1.92
C THR A 2 -7.42 9.12 3.00
N SER A 3 -8.09 9.13 4.15
CA SER A 3 -7.78 8.24 5.26
C SER A 3 -9.04 7.64 5.86
N GLY A 4 -8.89 6.52 6.55
CA GLY A 4 -10.00 5.87 7.25
C GLY A 4 -9.69 4.44 7.66
N THR A 5 -10.62 3.85 8.39
CA THR A 5 -10.60 2.43 8.76
C THR A 5 -10.90 1.58 7.53
N LEU A 6 -9.99 0.67 7.20
CA LEU A 6 -10.10 -0.24 6.07
C LEU A 6 -11.20 -1.29 6.33
N ILE A 7 -12.17 -1.36 5.43
CA ILE A 7 -13.22 -2.41 5.44
C ILE A 7 -12.73 -3.61 4.63
N SER A 8 -12.19 -3.36 3.44
CA SER A 8 -11.71 -4.40 2.56
C SER A 8 -10.58 -3.88 1.66
N VAL A 9 -9.68 -4.78 1.25
CA VAL A 9 -8.68 -4.52 0.22
C VAL A 9 -8.48 -5.77 -0.61
N THR A 10 -8.49 -5.63 -1.93
CA THR A 10 -8.21 -6.69 -2.89
C THR A 10 -7.13 -6.21 -3.84
N ILE A 11 -6.16 -7.07 -4.12
CA ILE A 11 -5.02 -6.76 -4.98
C ILE A 11 -4.95 -7.83 -6.06
N GLU A 12 -5.12 -7.43 -7.30
CA GLU A 12 -5.06 -8.32 -8.47
C GLU A 12 -3.87 -7.92 -9.34
N TYR A 13 -3.00 -8.89 -9.65
CA TYR A 13 -1.98 -8.68 -10.68
C TYR A 13 -2.62 -8.71 -12.06
N PHE A 14 -2.37 -7.71 -12.90
CA PHE A 14 -2.85 -7.70 -14.28
C PHE A 14 -1.77 -7.31 -15.28
N ARG A 15 -1.86 -7.88 -16.48
CA ARG A 15 -1.04 -7.51 -17.63
C ARG A 15 -1.90 -6.73 -18.62
N ASN A 16 -1.49 -5.52 -18.96
CA ASN A 16 -2.16 -4.78 -20.03
C ASN A 16 -1.91 -5.46 -21.38
N ALA A 17 -2.95 -6.04 -21.99
CA ALA A 17 -2.90 -6.55 -23.37
C ALA A 17 -2.67 -5.43 -24.43
N ARG A 18 -2.85 -4.16 -24.04
CA ARG A 18 -2.91 -3.00 -24.95
C ARG A 18 -1.57 -2.48 -25.47
N TYR A 19 -0.43 -3.03 -25.04
CA TYR A 19 0.92 -2.53 -25.40
C TYR A 19 1.50 -3.11 -26.69
N ARG A 20 0.66 -3.53 -27.63
CA ARG A 20 1.08 -3.91 -28.99
C ARG A 20 1.27 -2.68 -29.91
N LYS A 21 1.73 -1.54 -29.38
CA LYS A 21 2.21 -0.42 -30.19
C LYS A 21 3.69 -0.66 -30.50
N ARG A 22 4.01 -0.87 -31.78
CA ARG A 22 5.40 -0.90 -32.27
C ARG A 22 6.11 0.38 -31.79
N HIS A 23 7.30 0.22 -31.19
CA HIS A 23 8.24 1.27 -30.78
C HIS A 23 8.11 1.90 -29.38
N GLN A 24 7.75 1.14 -28.33
CA GLN A 24 8.00 1.62 -26.94
C GLN A 24 8.89 0.63 -26.16
N VAL A 25 10.03 1.14 -25.69
CA VAL A 25 10.99 0.43 -24.82
C VAL A 25 10.52 0.53 -23.36
N GLU A 26 9.27 0.18 -23.08
CA GLU A 26 8.87 -0.15 -21.71
C GLU A 26 8.80 -1.67 -21.63
N SER A 27 9.74 -2.25 -20.89
CA SER A 27 9.92 -3.70 -20.87
C SER A 27 8.63 -4.39 -20.41
N HIS A 28 8.33 -5.54 -21.02
CA HIS A 28 7.28 -6.48 -20.64
C HIS A 28 7.35 -6.99 -19.17
N ARG A 29 8.20 -6.41 -18.31
CA ARG A 29 8.50 -6.88 -16.95
C ARG A 29 7.98 -5.99 -15.84
N THR A 30 7.41 -4.81 -16.11
CA THR A 30 6.97 -3.97 -14.99
C THR A 30 5.60 -4.42 -14.48
N PRO A 31 5.51 -4.99 -13.26
CA PRO A 31 4.25 -5.49 -12.74
C PRO A 31 3.28 -4.35 -12.49
N ARG A 32 2.00 -4.58 -12.80
CA ARG A 32 0.89 -3.69 -12.43
C ARG A 32 -0.10 -4.44 -11.57
N TYR A 33 -0.65 -3.75 -10.59
CA TYR A 33 -1.64 -4.29 -9.68
C TYR A 33 -2.87 -3.41 -9.66
N ARG A 34 -4.04 -4.00 -9.84
CA ARG A 34 -5.33 -3.35 -9.59
C ARG A 34 -5.61 -3.52 -8.11
N VAL A 35 -5.89 -2.43 -7.45
CA VAL A 35 -6.20 -2.40 -6.02
C VAL A 35 -7.60 -1.84 -5.88
N ARG A 36 -8.48 -2.65 -5.29
CA ARG A 36 -9.81 -2.21 -4.88
C ARG A 36 -9.84 -2.18 -3.37
N PHE A 37 -10.16 -1.02 -2.79
CA PHE A 37 -10.23 -0.85 -1.35
C PHE A 37 -11.48 -0.07 -0.95
N GLU A 38 -11.94 -0.30 0.28
CA GLU A 38 -13.10 0.36 0.86
C GLU A 38 -12.74 0.87 2.25
N LEU A 39 -13.05 2.14 2.51
CA LEU A 39 -12.85 2.77 3.82
C LEU A 39 -14.20 3.04 4.47
N HIS A 40 -14.26 2.96 5.79
CA HIS A 40 -15.49 3.16 6.55
C HIS A 40 -16.12 4.53 6.26
N GLY A 41 -17.39 4.51 5.82
CA GLY A 41 -18.15 5.72 5.48
C GLY A 41 -17.77 6.35 4.14
N GLN A 42 -17.01 5.66 3.29
CA GLN A 42 -16.56 6.16 1.99
C GLN A 42 -16.92 5.17 0.87
N PRO A 43 -17.16 5.65 -0.35
CA PRO A 43 -17.38 4.77 -1.50
C PRO A 43 -16.12 3.92 -1.77
N PRO A 44 -16.28 2.68 -2.26
CA PRO A 44 -15.15 1.86 -2.70
C PRO A 44 -14.36 2.55 -3.81
N VAL A 45 -13.04 2.41 -3.76
CA VAL A 45 -12.10 2.97 -4.72
C VAL A 45 -11.39 1.84 -5.46
N GLU A 46 -11.27 1.98 -6.78
CA GLU A 46 -10.43 1.13 -7.62
C GLU A 46 -9.33 1.98 -8.25
N ALA A 47 -8.08 1.60 -8.05
CA ALA A 47 -6.90 2.30 -8.57
C ALA A 47 -5.77 1.30 -8.90
N VAL A 48 -4.72 1.78 -9.52
CA VAL A 48 -3.59 0.97 -10.00
C VAL A 48 -2.31 1.28 -9.23
N VAL A 49 -1.44 0.29 -9.14
CA VAL A 49 -0.07 0.44 -8.67
C VAL A 49 0.89 0.05 -9.81
N GLY A 50 1.62 1.03 -10.35
CA GLY A 50 2.65 0.85 -11.40
C GLY A 50 2.31 1.49 -12.75
N PRO A 51 3.26 1.57 -13.70
CA PRO A 51 4.54 0.87 -13.72
C PRO A 51 5.60 1.56 -12.86
N ASN A 52 6.42 0.78 -12.12
CA ASN A 52 7.46 1.25 -11.18
C ASN A 52 6.90 1.89 -9.90
N PRO A 53 6.13 1.13 -9.09
CA PRO A 53 5.71 1.66 -7.81
C PRO A 53 6.90 2.00 -6.93
N THR A 54 6.70 2.97 -6.02
CA THR A 54 7.61 3.24 -4.91
C THR A 54 7.97 1.91 -4.25
N GLN A 55 9.24 1.75 -3.87
CA GLN A 55 9.70 0.51 -3.24
C GLN A 55 8.75 0.15 -2.09
N TYR A 56 8.38 -1.13 -2.01
CA TYR A 56 7.50 -1.71 -0.99
C TYR A 56 6.01 -1.31 -1.01
N LEU A 57 5.55 -0.39 -1.87
CA LEU A 57 4.14 0.04 -1.88
C LEU A 57 3.14 -1.12 -1.98
N VAL A 58 3.38 -2.09 -2.87
CA VAL A 58 2.53 -3.28 -3.00
C VAL A 58 2.58 -4.16 -1.75
N ALA A 59 3.73 -4.24 -1.09
CA ALA A 59 3.89 -4.99 0.14
C ALA A 59 3.15 -4.32 1.30
N ASP A 60 3.14 -2.99 1.35
CA ASP A 60 2.40 -2.22 2.36
C ASP A 60 0.90 -2.45 2.23
N ILE A 61 0.38 -2.39 1.00
CA ILE A 61 -1.05 -2.66 0.73
C ILE A 61 -1.41 -4.11 1.07
N ARG A 62 -0.56 -5.09 0.70
CA ARG A 62 -0.75 -6.51 1.08
C ARG A 62 -0.67 -6.73 2.59
N GLY A 63 0.05 -5.85 3.27
CA GLY A 63 0.26 -5.86 4.70
C GLY A 63 -0.87 -5.21 5.49
N SER A 64 -1.91 -4.71 4.83
CA SER A 64 -3.10 -4.13 5.45
C SER A 64 -4.25 -5.12 5.46
N GLY A 65 -5.06 -5.06 6.50
CA GLY A 65 -6.27 -5.87 6.68
C GLY A 65 -7.47 -5.06 7.17
N PRO A 66 -8.67 -5.66 7.17
CA PRO A 66 -9.87 -5.05 7.73
C PRO A 66 -9.64 -4.60 9.18
N GLY A 67 -10.04 -3.38 9.52
CA GLY A 67 -9.85 -2.76 10.82
C GLY A 67 -8.62 -1.85 10.93
N ASP A 68 -7.65 -1.96 10.02
CA ASP A 68 -6.48 -1.07 10.02
C ASP A 68 -6.87 0.36 9.65
N PHE A 69 -6.25 1.35 10.29
CA PHE A 69 -6.33 2.75 9.85
C PHE A 69 -5.28 3.01 8.79
N VAL A 70 -5.72 3.36 7.58
CA VAL A 70 -4.85 3.60 6.44
C VAL A 70 -4.98 5.02 5.89
N GLU A 71 -3.88 5.53 5.33
CA GLU A 71 -3.83 6.77 4.57
C GLU A 71 -3.38 6.48 3.15
N VAL A 72 -4.18 6.92 2.18
CA VAL A 72 -4.00 6.65 0.76
C VAL A 72 -3.87 7.97 0.00
N GLN A 73 -2.83 8.07 -0.82
CA GLN A 73 -2.69 9.16 -1.79
C GLN A 73 -2.84 8.59 -3.19
N LEU A 74 -3.81 9.14 -3.92
CA LEU A 74 -3.97 8.89 -5.34
C LEU A 74 -3.25 9.97 -6.16
N SER A 75 -2.93 9.65 -7.41
CA SER A 75 -2.55 10.61 -8.45
C SER A 75 -3.66 11.65 -8.70
N ASN A 76 -3.34 12.71 -9.44
CA ASN A 76 -4.27 13.81 -9.71
C ASN A 76 -5.51 13.37 -10.51
N ASP A 77 -5.38 12.36 -11.37
CA ASP A 77 -6.47 11.74 -12.13
C ASP A 77 -7.20 10.63 -11.34
N GLY A 78 -6.71 10.27 -10.16
CA GLY A 78 -7.28 9.23 -9.31
C GLY A 78 -7.00 7.80 -9.78
N GLU A 79 -6.25 7.61 -10.87
CA GLU A 79 -6.04 6.29 -11.47
C GLU A 79 -4.94 5.48 -10.76
N ASP A 80 -3.95 6.14 -10.15
CA ASP A 80 -2.79 5.48 -9.52
C ASP A 80 -2.74 5.75 -8.01
N ILE A 81 -2.40 4.71 -7.24
CA ILE A 81 -2.00 4.84 -5.84
C ILE A 81 -0.51 5.21 -5.83
N VAL A 82 -0.21 6.40 -5.33
CA VAL A 82 1.18 6.91 -5.23
C VAL A 82 1.76 6.73 -3.83
N LYS A 83 0.89 6.61 -2.81
CA LYS A 83 1.28 6.37 -1.42
C LYS A 83 0.22 5.58 -0.67
N TRP A 84 0.65 4.66 0.18
CA TRP A 84 -0.17 3.91 1.11
C TRP A 84 0.56 3.84 2.46
N VAL A 85 -0.10 4.23 3.54
CA VAL A 85 0.45 4.16 4.90
C VAL A 85 -0.54 3.42 5.79
N ASN A 86 -0.08 2.38 6.48
CA ASN A 86 -0.87 1.67 7.48
C ASN A 86 -0.45 2.13 8.88
N ARG A 87 -1.21 3.07 9.47
CA ARG A 87 -0.90 3.67 10.77
C ARG A 87 -0.98 2.68 11.91
N THR A 88 -2.00 1.81 11.88
CA THR A 88 -2.13 0.73 12.87
C THR A 88 -0.88 -0.13 12.92
N ARG A 89 -0.32 -0.47 11.75
CA ARG A 89 0.91 -1.25 11.68
C ARG A 89 2.16 -0.46 12.09
N GLU A 90 2.28 0.81 11.70
CA GLU A 90 3.38 1.68 12.17
C GLU A 90 3.41 1.80 13.69
N GLU A 91 2.24 2.01 14.32
CA GLU A 91 2.08 2.09 15.77
C GLU A 91 2.49 0.78 16.46
N LEU A 92 2.05 -0.37 15.95
CA LEU A 92 2.44 -1.68 16.47
C LEU A 92 3.96 -1.91 16.37
N TRP A 93 4.59 -1.54 15.25
CA TRP A 93 6.04 -1.64 15.11
C TRP A 93 6.79 -0.73 16.07
N ASN A 94 6.33 0.51 16.25
CA ASN A 94 6.95 1.46 17.18
C ASN A 94 6.83 0.95 18.63
N ALA A 95 5.66 0.45 19.03
CA ALA A 95 5.46 -0.14 20.35
C ALA A 95 6.37 -1.37 20.59
N LEU A 96 6.56 -2.22 19.57
CA LEU A 96 7.49 -3.36 19.65
C LEU A 96 8.94 -2.88 19.86
N ILE A 97 9.36 -1.83 19.15
CA ILE A 97 10.71 -1.26 19.29
C ILE A 97 10.91 -0.64 20.67
N GLU A 98 9.89 0.04 21.21
CA GLU A 98 9.94 0.66 22.53
C GLU A 98 9.98 -0.37 23.65
N THR A 99 9.13 -1.40 23.60
CA THR A 99 9.15 -2.51 24.56
C THR A 99 10.47 -3.27 24.53
N GLY A 100 11.04 -3.52 23.33
CA GLY A 100 12.36 -4.13 23.19
C GLY A 100 13.54 -3.26 23.65
N LYS A 101 13.35 -1.94 23.85
CA LYS A 101 14.36 -1.06 24.46
C LYS A 101 14.34 -1.13 25.99
N CYS A 102 13.18 -1.34 26.61
CA CYS A 102 13.05 -1.45 28.07
C CYS A 102 13.74 -2.68 28.66
N ASP A 103 13.91 -3.76 27.88
CA ASP A 103 14.54 -5.00 28.35
C ASP A 103 16.07 -4.95 28.41
N ARG A 104 16.72 -3.90 27.90
CA ARG A 104 18.19 -3.83 27.79
C ARG A 104 18.90 -3.01 28.87
N SER A 105 18.17 -2.30 29.73
CA SER A 105 18.75 -1.50 30.83
C SER A 105 18.80 -2.22 32.20
N GLY A 106 18.44 -3.50 32.26
CA GLY A 106 18.43 -4.30 33.49
C GLY A 106 19.62 -5.24 33.69
N LEU A 107 20.66 -5.13 32.86
CA LEU A 107 21.79 -6.08 32.80
C LEU A 107 23.16 -5.39 32.86
N GLU A 108 23.26 -4.29 33.60
CA GLU A 108 24.55 -3.80 34.08
C GLU A 108 24.41 -3.59 35.60
N SER A 109 24.95 -4.53 36.37
CA SER A 109 25.22 -4.46 37.81
C SER A 109 26.60 -5.03 38.07
#